data_AF-A0A957F9T5-F1
#
_entry.id   AF-A0A957F9T5-F1
#
_cell.length_a   1.000
_cell.length_b   1.000
_cell.length_c   1.000
_cell.angle_alpha   90.00
_cell.angle_beta   90.00
_cell.angle_gamma   90.00
#
_symmetry.space_group_name_H-M   'P 1'
#
loop_
_entity.id
_entity.type
_entity.pdbx_description
1 polymer ?
#
loop_
_entity_poly.entity_id
_entity_poly.type
_entity_poly.pdbx_seq_one_letter_code
_entity_poly.pdbx_strand_id
1 'polypeptide(L)'
;MQIRQLDPSNPRHVRQFVAFPYALYRDCALWVPPLRGEMARIMDRGRHPFYAHSEADFFVVENGRGEMLGRMAMLENRSFNAFRQRRAAFFGYFEVVEELAAARALLAAGLEWARRRGLNEVIGPRGVIGIDGSVLVEGFEHRPALGVTYNFPYYDAYIREAGFEKDADYLSGYLPGAHQLSARIGRIAARVRARSGFWVKQFGSRQEVRRWLPVALALHRRAMSQLHSYYPPTQAEVQLVLETVLTIAEPRLIKLIMKEAEAVGFILAYPDISAALQRMNGRLWPFGWLHALRERRRTSWVNVNGLGLLPEHRGLGGNAVLYTELADSIHAFGYEHVDVVQVAEHNVNSFADMESIGVRWYKRHRHYRRAV
;
A
#
# COMPACT_ATOMS: atom_id res chain seq x y z
N MET A 1 16.97 -26.38 8.99
CA MET A 1 16.77 -24.96 8.67
C MET A 1 17.74 -24.13 9.47
N GLN A 2 18.55 -23.31 8.82
CA GLN A 2 19.47 -22.39 9.48
C GLN A 2 18.94 -20.96 9.30
N ILE A 3 18.69 -20.26 10.41
CA ILE A 3 18.35 -18.84 10.38
C ILE A 3 19.62 -18.01 10.43
N ARG A 4 19.71 -17.02 9.55
CA ARG A 4 20.81 -16.06 9.50
C ARG A 4 20.28 -14.64 9.49
N GLN A 5 20.73 -13.83 10.44
CA GLN A 5 20.49 -12.40 10.43
C GLN A 5 21.46 -11.75 9.43
N LEU A 6 20.92 -10.91 8.56
CA LEU A 6 21.66 -10.16 7.57
C LEU A 6 22.18 -8.85 8.16
N ASP A 7 23.46 -8.59 7.94
CA ASP A 7 24.08 -7.27 8.17
C ASP A 7 23.77 -6.31 7.00
N PRO A 8 22.99 -5.23 7.22
CA PRO A 8 22.65 -4.26 6.17
C PRO A 8 23.82 -3.42 5.67
N SER A 9 24.94 -3.36 6.42
CA SER A 9 26.15 -2.67 5.97
C SER A 9 26.92 -3.47 4.92
N ASN A 10 26.65 -4.78 4.80
CA ASN A 10 27.26 -5.64 3.81
C ASN A 10 26.44 -5.64 2.50
N PRO A 11 27.00 -5.13 1.38
CA PRO A 11 26.27 -5.06 0.10
C PRO A 11 25.86 -6.44 -0.45
N ARG A 12 26.56 -7.52 -0.08
CA ARG A 12 26.17 -8.88 -0.48
C ARG A 12 24.88 -9.32 0.21
N HIS A 13 24.74 -9.02 1.50
CA HIS A 13 23.53 -9.34 2.25
C HIS A 13 22.32 -8.55 1.74
N VAL A 14 22.50 -7.25 1.46
CA VAL A 14 21.46 -6.43 0.83
C VAL A 14 21.03 -7.03 -0.50
N ARG A 15 21.99 -7.40 -1.36
CA ARG A 15 21.68 -8.06 -2.65
C ARG A 15 20.96 -9.39 -2.47
N GLN A 16 21.36 -10.22 -1.51
CA GLN A 16 20.69 -11.49 -1.20
C GLN A 16 19.22 -11.27 -0.83
N PHE A 17 18.97 -10.38 0.14
CA PHE A 17 17.61 -10.06 0.57
C PHE A 17 16.76 -9.54 -0.59
N VAL A 18 17.29 -8.58 -1.36
CA VAL A 18 16.57 -7.95 -2.47
C VAL A 18 16.32 -8.94 -3.61
N ALA A 19 17.26 -9.84 -3.92
CA ALA A 19 17.15 -10.72 -5.08
C ALA A 19 16.17 -11.88 -4.89
N PHE A 20 15.97 -12.35 -3.66
CA PHE A 20 15.18 -13.56 -3.39
C PHE A 20 13.78 -13.59 -4.03
N PRO A 21 12.92 -12.56 -3.89
CA PRO A 21 11.57 -12.58 -4.51
C PRO A 21 11.63 -12.66 -6.03
N TYR A 22 12.63 -12.02 -6.65
CA TYR A 22 12.79 -12.05 -8.11
C TYR A 22 13.16 -13.44 -8.63
N ALA A 23 13.80 -14.27 -7.80
CA ALA A 23 14.02 -15.66 -8.11
C ALA A 23 12.74 -16.48 -7.88
N LEU A 24 12.09 -16.28 -6.73
CA LEU A 24 10.86 -16.98 -6.34
C LEU A 24 9.71 -16.80 -7.35
N TYR A 25 9.50 -15.58 -7.85
CA TYR A 25 8.39 -15.23 -8.74
C TYR A 25 8.81 -15.13 -10.22
N ARG A 26 9.97 -15.67 -10.62
CA ARG A 26 10.51 -15.52 -11.98
C ARG A 26 9.50 -15.90 -13.07
N ASP A 27 8.77 -16.99 -12.84
CA ASP A 27 7.82 -17.55 -13.79
C ASP A 27 6.36 -17.21 -13.43
N CYS A 28 6.14 -16.27 -12.51
CA CYS A 28 4.82 -15.81 -12.10
C CYS A 28 4.40 -14.55 -12.88
N ALA A 29 3.53 -14.72 -13.87
CA ALA A 29 3.04 -13.63 -14.72
C ALA A 29 2.23 -12.56 -13.96
N LEU A 30 1.70 -12.88 -12.78
CA LEU A 30 0.88 -11.98 -11.97
C LEU A 30 1.72 -11.17 -10.98
N TRP A 31 2.95 -11.58 -10.70
CA TRP A 31 3.80 -10.86 -9.77
C TRP A 31 4.27 -9.54 -10.36
N VAL A 32 4.14 -8.46 -9.58
CA VAL A 32 4.60 -7.12 -9.95
C VAL A 32 5.85 -6.81 -9.12
N PRO A 33 7.06 -6.80 -9.72
CA PRO A 33 8.28 -6.59 -8.96
C PRO A 33 8.34 -5.16 -8.42
N PRO A 34 8.70 -4.95 -7.13
CA PRO A 34 9.02 -3.62 -6.64
C PRO A 34 10.28 -3.08 -7.33
N LEU A 35 10.58 -1.79 -7.17
CA LEU A 35 11.87 -1.26 -7.63
C LEU A 35 13.00 -1.81 -6.76
N ARG A 36 14.04 -2.35 -7.39
CA ARG A 36 15.21 -2.92 -6.68
C ARG A 36 15.93 -1.89 -5.81
N GLY A 37 16.01 -0.65 -6.30
CA GLY A 37 16.64 0.47 -5.57
C GLY A 37 15.87 0.82 -4.29
N GLU A 38 14.54 0.89 -4.36
CA GLU A 38 13.70 1.12 -3.18
C GLU A 38 13.83 -0.04 -2.19
N MET A 39 13.82 -1.29 -2.68
CA MET A 39 14.05 -2.47 -1.83
C MET A 39 15.46 -2.55 -1.22
N ALA A 40 16.47 -1.91 -1.80
CA ALA A 40 17.78 -1.77 -1.15
C ALA A 40 17.75 -0.64 -0.11
N ARG A 41 17.03 0.45 -0.41
CA ARG A 41 16.91 1.63 0.46
C ARG A 41 16.23 1.29 1.79
N ILE A 42 15.29 0.35 1.84
CA ILE A 42 14.68 -0.06 3.12
C ILE A 42 15.70 -0.66 4.10
N MET A 43 16.83 -1.19 3.62
CA MET A 43 17.90 -1.75 4.46
C MET A 43 18.94 -0.69 4.83
N ASP A 44 18.86 0.50 4.25
CA ASP A 44 19.81 1.60 4.49
C ASP A 44 19.47 2.33 5.80
N ARG A 45 20.07 1.83 6.89
CA ARG A 45 19.91 2.39 8.23
C ARG A 45 20.34 3.85 8.36
N GLY A 46 21.28 4.31 7.53
CA GLY A 46 21.80 5.66 7.61
C GLY A 46 20.94 6.69 6.87
N ARG A 47 20.17 6.26 5.85
CA ARG A 47 19.44 7.18 4.96
C ARG A 47 17.93 7.05 4.99
N HIS A 48 17.39 5.91 5.44
CA HIS A 48 15.94 5.73 5.45
C HIS A 48 15.30 6.37 6.71
N PRO A 49 14.31 7.28 6.57
CA PRO A 49 13.73 8.06 7.68
C PRO A 49 13.20 7.23 8.87
N PHE A 50 12.69 6.03 8.60
CA PHE A 50 12.23 5.08 9.63
C PHE A 50 13.28 4.87 10.74
N TYR A 51 14.57 4.79 10.39
CA TYR A 51 15.63 4.50 11.35
C TYR A 51 16.03 5.68 12.24
N ALA A 52 15.49 6.88 11.99
CA ALA A 52 15.66 8.01 12.90
C ALA A 52 14.93 7.80 14.23
N HIS A 53 13.91 6.94 14.25
CA HIS A 53 13.11 6.68 15.45
C HIS A 53 12.90 5.19 15.73
N SER A 54 13.09 4.30 14.76
CA SER A 54 12.74 2.88 14.85
C SER A 54 13.89 1.94 14.44
N GLU A 55 13.71 0.65 14.69
CA GLU A 55 14.70 -0.38 14.35
C GLU A 55 14.10 -1.51 13.52
N ALA A 56 14.92 -2.14 12.68
CA ALA A 56 14.54 -3.33 11.94
C ALA A 56 15.74 -4.24 11.69
N ASP A 57 15.50 -5.55 11.77
CA ASP A 57 16.45 -6.60 11.46
C ASP A 57 15.91 -7.51 10.35
N PHE A 58 16.83 -8.02 9.53
CA PHE A 58 16.50 -8.78 8.32
C PHE A 58 17.03 -10.20 8.47
N PHE A 59 16.19 -11.18 8.18
CA PHE A 59 16.47 -12.59 8.34
C PHE A 59 16.30 -13.33 7.03
N VAL A 60 17.12 -14.37 6.86
CA VAL A 60 16.95 -15.38 5.82
C VAL A 60 16.98 -16.76 6.46
N VAL A 61 16.33 -17.71 5.79
CA VAL A 61 16.39 -19.12 6.14
C VAL A 61 17.07 -19.89 5.02
N GLU A 62 18.02 -20.73 5.38
CA GLU A 62 18.82 -21.53 4.45
C GLU A 62 18.66 -23.03 4.78
N ASN A 63 18.71 -23.89 3.77
CA ASN A 63 18.76 -25.34 3.95
C ASN A 63 20.19 -25.82 4.24
N GLY A 64 20.37 -27.13 4.45
CA GLY A 64 21.68 -27.72 4.75
C GLY A 64 22.72 -27.60 3.63
N ARG A 65 22.31 -27.19 2.42
CA ARG A 65 23.19 -26.93 1.26
C ARG A 65 23.53 -25.44 1.11
N GLY A 66 23.02 -24.58 1.99
CA GLY A 66 23.19 -23.13 1.91
C GLY A 66 22.25 -22.45 0.90
N GLU A 67 21.24 -23.16 0.38
CA GLU A 67 20.24 -22.56 -0.51
C GLU A 67 19.23 -21.79 0.33
N MET A 68 18.96 -20.54 -0.07
CA MET A 68 17.99 -19.68 0.60
C MET A 68 16.57 -20.14 0.27
N LEU A 69 15.77 -20.36 1.31
CA LEU A 69 14.38 -20.81 1.22
C LEU A 69 13.38 -19.72 1.60
N GLY A 70 13.84 -18.61 2.17
CA GLY A 70 12.97 -17.51 2.52
C GLY A 70 13.71 -16.32 3.12
N ARG A 71 12.99 -15.21 3.23
CA ARG A 71 13.42 -13.98 3.88
C ARG A 71 12.28 -13.36 4.69
N MET A 72 12.63 -12.56 5.69
CA MET A 72 11.68 -11.78 6.48
C MET A 72 12.39 -10.58 7.10
N ALA A 73 11.70 -9.46 7.26
CA ALA A 73 12.15 -8.38 8.14
C ALA A 73 11.30 -8.37 9.41
N MET A 74 11.94 -8.08 10.54
CA MET A 74 11.28 -7.70 11.79
C MET A 74 11.53 -6.22 12.06
N LEU A 75 10.50 -5.51 12.51
CA LEU A 75 10.53 -4.08 12.74
C LEU A 75 9.95 -3.75 14.12
N GLU A 76 10.51 -2.76 14.79
CA GLU A 76 9.97 -2.14 15.99
C GLU A 76 9.68 -0.68 15.64
N ASN A 77 8.43 -0.37 15.30
CA ASN A 77 8.02 1.00 15.03
C ASN A 77 7.78 1.74 16.36
N ARG A 78 8.80 2.43 16.86
CA ARG A 78 8.75 3.10 18.17
C ARG A 78 7.78 4.27 18.18
N SER A 79 7.66 5.03 17.09
CA SER A 79 6.66 6.10 16.97
C SER A 79 5.24 5.56 17.04
N PHE A 80 4.95 4.44 16.37
CA PHE A 80 3.65 3.76 16.50
C PHE A 80 3.41 3.28 17.92
N ASN A 81 4.38 2.58 18.52
CA ASN A 81 4.26 2.04 19.88
C ASN A 81 4.03 3.14 20.92
N ALA A 82 4.77 4.26 20.82
CA ALA A 82 4.58 5.41 21.69
C ALA A 82 3.21 6.08 21.48
N PHE A 83 2.79 6.28 20.23
CA PHE A 83 1.51 6.92 19.93
C PHE A 83 0.30 6.07 20.36
N ARG A 84 0.38 4.75 20.18
CA ARG A 84 -0.70 3.81 20.49
C ARG A 84 -0.62 3.18 21.88
N GLN A 85 0.44 3.48 22.65
CA GLN A 85 0.72 2.85 23.93
C GLN A 85 0.76 1.31 23.81
N ARG A 86 1.46 0.84 22.77
CA ARG A 86 1.63 -0.58 22.43
C ARG A 86 3.10 -1.00 22.59
N ARG A 87 3.34 -2.30 22.61
CA ARG A 87 4.68 -2.90 22.55
C ARG A 87 4.72 -3.95 21.43
N ALA A 88 4.40 -3.51 20.23
CA ALA A 88 4.30 -4.37 19.06
C ALA A 88 5.63 -4.46 18.29
N ALA A 89 5.95 -5.66 17.85
CA ALA A 89 6.82 -5.90 16.71
C ALA A 89 5.97 -6.03 15.43
N PHE A 90 6.59 -5.76 14.30
CA PHE A 90 6.00 -5.99 12.99
C PHE A 90 6.86 -6.94 12.18
N PHE A 91 6.25 -7.89 11.48
CA PHE A 91 6.97 -8.64 10.44
C PHE A 91 6.57 -8.11 9.08
N GLY A 92 7.49 -8.11 8.13
CA GLY A 92 7.25 -7.62 6.77
C GLY A 92 8.21 -8.26 5.78
N TYR A 93 7.99 -8.01 4.48
CA TYR A 93 8.84 -8.56 3.41
C TYR A 93 9.03 -10.09 3.49
N PHE A 94 8.05 -10.76 4.09
CA PHE A 94 8.03 -12.20 4.30
C PHE A 94 7.82 -12.88 2.95
N GLU A 95 8.83 -13.63 2.50
CA GLU A 95 8.80 -14.40 1.27
C GLU A 95 9.42 -15.75 1.53
N VAL A 96 8.79 -16.82 1.07
CA VAL A 96 9.22 -18.18 1.36
C VAL A 96 8.83 -19.10 0.21
N VAL A 97 9.68 -20.08 -0.10
CA VAL A 97 9.32 -21.17 -1.01
C VAL A 97 8.17 -22.00 -0.42
N GLU A 98 7.60 -22.91 -1.20
CA GLU A 98 6.53 -23.82 -0.76
C GLU A 98 7.08 -24.89 0.21
N GLU A 99 7.58 -24.45 1.35
CA GLU A 99 8.11 -25.29 2.41
C GLU A 99 7.73 -24.74 3.79
N LEU A 100 6.74 -25.36 4.42
CA LEU A 100 6.21 -24.95 5.73
C LEU A 100 7.29 -24.84 6.81
N ALA A 101 8.29 -25.71 6.78
CA ALA A 101 9.40 -25.69 7.75
C ALA A 101 10.22 -24.39 7.67
N ALA A 102 10.41 -23.85 6.45
CA ALA A 102 11.11 -22.58 6.25
C ALA A 102 10.28 -21.40 6.80
N ALA A 103 8.96 -21.41 6.56
CA ALA A 103 8.05 -20.39 7.09
C ALA A 103 8.00 -20.39 8.62
N ARG A 104 7.84 -21.57 9.24
CA ARG A 104 7.85 -21.73 10.70
C ARG A 104 9.17 -21.26 11.31
N ALA A 105 10.30 -21.57 10.69
CA ALA A 105 11.61 -21.15 11.17
C ALA A 105 11.77 -19.61 11.18
N LEU A 106 11.37 -18.93 10.09
CA LEU A 106 11.40 -17.46 10.03
C LEU A 106 10.47 -16.84 11.07
N LEU A 107 9.20 -17.27 11.14
CA LEU A 107 8.23 -16.71 12.08
C LEU A 107 8.61 -16.96 13.55
N ALA A 108 9.17 -18.13 13.87
CA ALA A 108 9.73 -18.41 15.19
C ALA A 108 10.90 -17.48 15.54
N ALA A 109 11.81 -17.23 14.61
CA ALA A 109 12.89 -16.26 14.80
C ALA A 109 12.36 -14.84 15.01
N GLY A 110 11.26 -14.47 14.35
CA GLY A 110 10.59 -13.19 14.55
C GLY A 110 9.97 -13.03 15.93
N LEU A 111 9.33 -14.07 16.45
CA LEU A 111 8.77 -14.09 17.81
C LEU A 111 9.88 -13.98 18.87
N GLU A 112 10.98 -14.71 18.69
CA GLU A 112 12.13 -14.62 19.60
C GLU A 112 12.81 -13.24 19.52
N TRP A 113 12.88 -12.65 18.33
CA TRP A 113 13.34 -11.28 18.15
C TRP A 113 12.48 -10.28 18.94
N ALA A 114 11.16 -10.42 18.88
CA ALA A 114 10.23 -9.58 19.63
C ALA A 114 10.39 -9.76 21.16
N ARG A 115 10.48 -11.02 21.62
CA ARG A 115 10.64 -11.37 23.05
C ARG A 115 11.89 -10.75 23.65
N ARG A 116 13.04 -10.86 22.98
CA ARG A 116 14.32 -10.28 23.45
C ARG A 116 14.30 -8.75 23.58
N ARG A 117 13.38 -8.09 22.88
CA ARG A 117 13.18 -6.63 22.92
C ARG A 117 12.06 -6.21 23.89
N GLY A 118 11.47 -7.14 24.64
CA GLY A 118 10.37 -6.84 25.56
C GLY A 118 9.06 -6.45 24.87
N LEU A 119 8.91 -6.80 23.59
CA LEU A 119 7.68 -6.62 22.82
C LEU A 119 6.74 -7.80 23.10
N ASN A 120 5.43 -7.54 23.16
CA ASN A 120 4.42 -8.52 23.62
C ASN A 120 3.45 -9.00 22.53
N GLU A 121 3.53 -8.42 21.33
CA GLU A 121 2.73 -8.83 20.18
C GLU A 121 3.54 -8.68 18.88
N VAL A 122 3.25 -9.52 17.89
CA VAL A 122 3.76 -9.42 16.52
C VAL A 122 2.58 -9.23 15.57
N ILE A 123 2.62 -8.19 14.74
CA ILE A 123 1.58 -7.84 13.76
C ILE A 123 2.18 -7.80 12.36
N GLY A 124 1.49 -8.27 11.33
CA GLY A 124 1.94 -8.09 9.95
C GLY A 124 1.23 -8.97 8.93
N PRO A 125 1.61 -8.88 7.64
CA PRO A 125 2.80 -8.18 7.17
C PRO A 125 2.67 -6.65 7.21
N ARG A 126 3.74 -5.95 7.61
CA ARG A 126 3.88 -4.49 7.54
C ARG A 126 5.34 -4.11 7.29
N GLY A 127 5.59 -3.18 6.38
CA GLY A 127 6.92 -2.71 6.04
C GLY A 127 7.30 -1.39 6.72
N VAL A 128 8.34 -0.74 6.19
CA VAL A 128 8.99 0.44 6.82
C VAL A 128 8.25 1.75 6.55
N ILE A 129 7.35 1.78 5.57
CA ILE A 129 6.53 2.95 5.25
C ILE A 129 5.16 2.86 5.94
N GLY A 130 4.86 1.73 6.59
CA GLY A 130 3.73 1.55 7.49
C GLY A 130 2.38 1.28 6.81
N ILE A 131 2.33 1.41 5.48
CA ILE A 131 1.19 1.06 4.60
C ILE A 131 1.56 -0.03 3.60
N ASP A 132 2.81 -0.47 3.59
CA ASP A 132 3.36 -1.50 2.71
C ASP A 132 3.25 -2.88 3.36
N GLY A 133 2.81 -3.88 2.60
CA GLY A 133 2.77 -5.27 3.04
C GLY A 133 1.38 -5.78 3.41
N SER A 134 1.06 -6.97 2.91
CA SER A 134 -0.13 -7.75 3.25
C SER A 134 0.00 -9.14 2.61
N VAL A 135 -0.83 -10.12 3.01
CA VAL A 135 -0.89 -11.43 2.33
C VAL A 135 -2.13 -11.51 1.47
N LEU A 136 -1.98 -11.75 0.17
CA LEU A 136 -3.08 -12.09 -0.73
C LEU A 136 -3.68 -13.43 -0.28
N VAL A 137 -5.00 -13.45 -0.03
CA VAL A 137 -5.76 -14.63 0.39
C VAL A 137 -6.91 -14.96 -0.54
N GLU A 138 -7.35 -14.02 -1.38
CA GLU A 138 -8.36 -14.23 -2.44
C GLU A 138 -8.02 -13.36 -3.67
N GLY A 139 -8.32 -13.86 -4.88
CA GLY A 139 -8.06 -13.14 -6.14
C GLY A 139 -6.70 -13.45 -6.77
N PHE A 140 -6.20 -14.68 -6.64
CA PHE A 140 -4.91 -15.13 -7.16
C PHE A 140 -4.84 -15.18 -8.69
N GLU A 141 -5.97 -15.07 -9.38
CA GLU A 141 -6.08 -14.97 -10.84
C GLU A 141 -5.88 -13.55 -11.36
N HIS A 142 -5.77 -12.56 -10.47
CA HIS A 142 -5.69 -11.14 -10.80
C HIS A 142 -4.34 -10.54 -10.44
N ARG A 143 -3.82 -9.70 -11.34
CA ARG A 143 -2.62 -8.89 -11.04
C ARG A 143 -2.93 -7.92 -9.89
N PRO A 144 -2.04 -7.75 -8.89
CA PRO A 144 -2.25 -6.75 -7.86
C PRO A 144 -2.21 -5.33 -8.46
N ALA A 145 -2.89 -4.41 -7.78
CA ALA A 145 -2.72 -2.99 -8.04
C ALA A 145 -1.25 -2.57 -7.79
N LEU A 146 -0.81 -1.48 -8.42
CA LEU A 146 0.52 -0.93 -8.18
C LEU A 146 0.75 -0.65 -6.68
N GLY A 147 1.79 -1.28 -6.13
CA GLY A 147 2.19 -1.16 -4.72
C GLY A 147 1.56 -2.21 -3.79
N VAL A 148 0.63 -3.02 -4.29
CA VAL A 148 0.00 -4.11 -3.53
C VAL A 148 0.77 -5.42 -3.72
N THR A 149 0.88 -6.20 -2.66
CA THR A 149 1.60 -7.48 -2.67
C THR A 149 0.85 -8.57 -3.43
N TYR A 150 1.63 -9.43 -4.09
CA TYR A 150 1.20 -10.74 -4.58
C TYR A 150 2.10 -11.79 -3.95
N ASN A 151 1.50 -12.86 -3.44
CA ASN A 151 2.17 -14.05 -2.95
C ASN A 151 1.49 -15.30 -3.46
N PHE A 152 2.16 -16.44 -3.35
CA PHE A 152 1.55 -17.73 -3.67
C PHE A 152 0.48 -18.14 -2.63
N PRO A 153 -0.48 -19.01 -2.98
CA PRO A 153 -1.64 -19.33 -2.12
C PRO A 153 -1.31 -19.94 -0.76
N TYR A 154 -0.17 -20.62 -0.62
CA TYR A 154 0.19 -21.31 0.63
C TYR A 154 0.53 -20.38 1.81
N TYR A 155 0.68 -19.06 1.60
CA TYR A 155 1.13 -18.13 2.64
C TYR A 155 0.14 -17.99 3.82
N ASP A 156 -1.19 -17.92 3.58
CA ASP A 156 -2.20 -17.84 4.66
C ASP A 156 -2.11 -19.06 5.58
N ALA A 157 -2.07 -20.25 4.98
CA ALA A 157 -1.93 -21.49 5.72
C ALA A 157 -0.64 -21.51 6.55
N TYR A 158 0.50 -21.13 5.97
CA TYR A 158 1.79 -21.16 6.68
C TYR A 158 1.85 -20.21 7.87
N ILE A 159 1.27 -19.02 7.75
CA ILE A 159 1.23 -18.03 8.84
C ILE A 159 0.29 -18.51 9.95
N ARG A 160 -0.88 -19.05 9.60
CA ARG A 160 -1.83 -19.61 10.57
C ARG A 160 -1.29 -20.84 11.30
N GLU A 161 -0.59 -21.73 10.59
CA GLU A 161 0.12 -22.88 11.14
C GLU A 161 1.26 -22.49 12.09
N ALA A 162 1.75 -21.26 12.01
CA ALA A 162 2.68 -20.67 12.97
C ALA A 162 1.95 -19.98 14.14
N GLY A 163 0.66 -20.22 14.34
CA GLY A 163 -0.13 -19.73 15.47
C GLY A 163 -0.54 -18.27 15.37
N PHE A 164 -0.42 -17.64 14.19
CA PHE A 164 -0.94 -16.30 13.96
C PHE A 164 -2.44 -16.36 13.63
N GLU A 165 -3.20 -15.40 14.14
CA GLU A 165 -4.61 -15.20 13.83
C GLU A 165 -4.81 -14.00 12.93
N LYS A 166 -5.98 -13.91 12.28
CA LYS A 166 -6.36 -12.73 11.49
C LYS A 166 -6.40 -11.49 12.39
N ASP A 167 -5.77 -10.42 11.94
CA ASP A 167 -5.90 -9.07 12.51
C ASP A 167 -6.95 -8.25 11.75
N ALA A 168 -6.75 -8.10 10.43
CA ALA A 168 -7.65 -7.35 9.57
C ALA A 168 -7.52 -7.78 8.10
N ASP A 169 -8.63 -7.72 7.37
CA ASP A 169 -8.67 -7.87 5.91
C ASP A 169 -8.79 -6.49 5.21
N TYR A 170 -8.19 -6.40 4.03
CA TYR A 170 -8.21 -5.27 3.12
C TYR A 170 -8.66 -5.75 1.75
N LEU A 171 -9.75 -5.18 1.24
CA LEU A 171 -10.35 -5.61 -0.01
C LEU A 171 -9.98 -4.63 -1.13
N SER A 172 -9.61 -5.15 -2.28
CA SER A 172 -9.51 -4.34 -3.51
C SER A 172 -10.72 -4.62 -4.40
N GLY A 173 -11.22 -3.57 -5.04
CA GLY A 173 -12.43 -3.58 -5.85
C GLY A 173 -12.15 -3.23 -7.30
N TYR A 174 -12.91 -3.82 -8.21
CA TYR A 174 -12.85 -3.57 -9.64
C TYR A 174 -14.06 -2.76 -10.08
N LEU A 175 -13.83 -1.74 -10.92
CA LEU A 175 -14.87 -0.99 -11.61
C LEU A 175 -14.52 -0.88 -13.11
N PRO A 176 -15.42 -1.28 -14.03
CA PRO A 176 -15.21 -1.03 -15.45
C PRO A 176 -15.16 0.48 -15.72
N GLY A 177 -14.18 0.95 -16.50
CA GLY A 177 -14.05 2.37 -16.82
C GLY A 177 -15.23 2.95 -17.61
N ALA A 178 -15.91 2.10 -18.39
CA ALA A 178 -17.15 2.45 -19.08
C ALA A 178 -18.38 2.54 -18.14
N HIS A 179 -18.23 2.24 -16.85
CA HIS A 179 -19.33 2.34 -15.89
C HIS A 179 -19.84 3.78 -15.79
N GLN A 180 -21.17 3.92 -15.80
CA GLN A 180 -21.82 5.22 -15.65
C GLN A 180 -22.53 5.27 -14.30
N LEU A 181 -22.27 6.33 -13.54
CA LEU A 181 -23.01 6.60 -12.32
C LEU A 181 -24.49 6.86 -12.64
N SER A 182 -25.37 6.53 -11.70
CA SER A 182 -26.79 6.80 -11.88
C SER A 182 -27.07 8.30 -12.08
N ALA A 183 -28.03 8.64 -12.95
CA ALA A 183 -28.44 10.03 -13.18
C ALA A 183 -28.91 10.74 -11.90
N ARG A 184 -29.32 9.99 -10.86
CA ARG A 184 -29.62 10.53 -9.53
C ARG A 184 -28.38 11.11 -8.86
N ILE A 185 -27.26 10.40 -8.86
CA ILE A 185 -26.00 10.85 -8.25
C ILE A 185 -25.52 12.13 -8.94
N GLY A 186 -25.51 12.17 -10.27
CA GLY A 186 -25.12 13.36 -11.03
C GLY A 186 -25.99 14.59 -10.71
N ARG A 187 -27.32 14.41 -10.62
CA ARG A 187 -28.24 15.51 -10.22
C ARG A 187 -27.99 16.02 -8.80
N ILE A 188 -27.68 15.13 -7.86
CA ILE A 188 -27.34 15.52 -6.48
C ILE A 188 -26.02 16.31 -6.47
N ALA A 189 -24.99 15.81 -7.15
CA ALA A 189 -23.70 16.47 -7.25
C ALA A 189 -23.83 17.89 -7.83
N ALA A 190 -24.56 18.07 -8.93
CA ALA A 190 -24.79 19.37 -9.54
C ALA A 190 -25.49 20.35 -8.59
N ARG A 191 -26.52 19.90 -7.87
CA ARG A 191 -27.24 20.72 -6.88
C ARG A 191 -26.35 21.14 -5.72
N VAL A 192 -25.53 20.22 -5.21
CA VAL A 192 -24.64 20.46 -4.06
C VAL A 192 -23.52 21.42 -4.42
N ARG A 193 -22.92 21.27 -5.60
CA ARG A 193 -21.94 22.25 -6.11
C ARG A 193 -22.53 23.65 -6.23
N ALA A 194 -23.77 23.77 -6.70
CA ALA A 194 -24.42 25.06 -6.89
C ALA A 194 -24.88 25.76 -5.59
N ARG A 195 -25.16 25.02 -4.51
CA ARG A 195 -25.88 25.56 -3.32
C ARG A 195 -25.16 25.39 -1.99
N SER A 196 -24.10 24.58 -1.92
CA SER A 196 -23.51 24.15 -0.64
C SER A 196 -22.02 24.45 -0.52
N GLY A 197 -21.49 25.32 -1.38
CA GLY A 197 -20.09 25.77 -1.34
C GLY A 197 -19.07 24.70 -1.73
N PHE A 198 -19.51 23.55 -2.27
CA PHE A 198 -18.61 22.48 -2.69
C PHE A 198 -17.97 22.79 -4.04
N TRP A 199 -16.66 22.67 -4.12
CA TRP A 199 -15.90 22.73 -5.37
C TRP A 199 -14.71 21.77 -5.31
N VAL A 200 -14.06 21.55 -6.45
CA VAL A 200 -12.95 20.61 -6.55
C VAL A 200 -11.67 21.35 -6.90
N LYS A 201 -10.66 21.20 -6.04
CA LYS A 201 -9.32 21.67 -6.34
C LYS A 201 -8.61 20.63 -7.19
N GLN A 202 -8.44 20.96 -8.47
CA GLN A 202 -7.60 20.22 -9.41
C GLN A 202 -6.17 20.79 -9.40
N PHE A 203 -5.20 19.93 -9.74
CA PHE A 203 -3.79 20.31 -9.86
C PHE A 203 -3.32 20.23 -11.32
N GLY A 204 -2.68 21.30 -11.79
CA GLY A 204 -2.07 21.37 -13.11
C GLY A 204 -0.63 20.87 -13.15
N SER A 205 0.06 20.80 -12.00
CA SER A 205 1.47 20.38 -11.96
C SER A 205 1.86 19.67 -10.65
N ARG A 206 2.94 18.90 -10.71
CA ARG A 206 3.55 18.27 -9.52
C ARG A 206 4.02 19.30 -8.49
N GLN A 207 4.49 20.47 -8.93
CA GLN A 207 4.89 21.55 -8.03
C GLN A 207 3.69 22.12 -7.28
N GLU A 208 2.53 22.22 -7.94
CA GLU A 208 1.31 22.66 -7.29
C GLU A 208 0.85 21.66 -6.22
N VAL A 209 0.92 20.36 -6.51
CA VAL A 209 0.66 19.30 -5.50
C VAL A 209 1.58 19.48 -4.29
N ARG A 210 2.89 19.74 -4.50
CA ARG A 210 3.83 20.01 -3.40
C ARG A 210 3.42 21.23 -2.56
N ARG A 211 2.96 22.32 -3.19
CA ARG A 211 2.52 23.54 -2.48
C ARG A 211 1.30 23.28 -1.59
N TRP A 212 0.42 22.37 -1.99
CA TRP A 212 -0.79 21.99 -1.25
C TRP A 212 -0.58 20.87 -0.23
N LEU A 213 0.64 20.34 -0.11
CA LEU A 213 0.96 19.27 0.83
C LEU A 213 0.53 19.57 2.28
N PRO A 214 0.75 20.78 2.85
CA PRO A 214 0.31 21.05 4.23
C PRO A 214 -1.19 20.88 4.43
N VAL A 215 -2.00 21.32 3.45
CA VAL A 215 -3.46 21.18 3.47
C VAL A 215 -3.86 19.71 3.37
N ALA A 216 -3.26 18.97 2.44
CA ALA A 216 -3.52 17.54 2.26
C ALA A 216 -3.15 16.72 3.52
N LEU A 217 -2.04 17.04 4.18
CA LEU A 217 -1.63 16.39 5.43
C LEU A 217 -2.56 16.68 6.60
N ALA A 218 -3.05 17.92 6.71
CA ALA A 218 -4.04 18.29 7.73
C ALA A 218 -5.34 17.50 7.54
N LEU A 219 -5.82 17.41 6.29
CA LEU A 219 -6.97 16.60 5.92
C LEU A 219 -6.74 15.11 6.22
N HIS A 220 -5.59 14.56 5.80
CA HIS A 220 -5.22 13.16 6.06
C HIS A 220 -5.21 12.84 7.55
N ARG A 221 -4.60 13.70 8.37
CA ARG A 221 -4.57 13.53 9.83
C ARG A 221 -5.98 13.44 10.42
N ARG A 222 -6.86 14.35 10.02
CA ARG A 222 -8.26 14.35 10.48
C ARG A 222 -8.99 13.09 10.04
N ALA A 223 -8.83 12.70 8.78
CA ALA A 223 -9.50 11.53 8.22
C ALA A 223 -9.01 10.20 8.82
N MET A 224 -7.71 10.07 9.10
CA MET A 224 -7.06 8.79 9.42
C MET A 224 -6.74 8.59 10.90
N SER A 225 -6.81 9.64 11.74
CA SER A 225 -6.43 9.58 13.17
C SER A 225 -7.11 8.45 13.96
N GLN A 226 -8.35 8.11 13.58
CA GLN A 226 -9.15 7.07 14.22
C GLN A 226 -8.78 5.65 13.80
N LEU A 227 -8.07 5.46 12.67
CA LEU A 227 -7.67 4.13 12.20
C LEU A 227 -6.64 3.51 13.14
N HIS A 228 -6.84 2.26 13.56
CA HIS A 228 -5.93 1.57 14.49
C HIS A 228 -4.46 1.54 14.03
N SER A 229 -4.23 1.52 12.72
CA SER A 229 -2.90 1.47 12.08
C SER A 229 -2.20 2.83 12.00
N TYR A 230 -2.92 3.94 12.20
CA TYR A 230 -2.37 5.28 12.04
C TYR A 230 -1.44 5.67 13.18
N TYR A 231 -0.35 6.35 12.85
CA TYR A 231 0.49 7.15 13.74
C TYR A 231 0.91 8.42 12.98
N PRO A 232 1.20 9.53 13.67
CA PRO A 232 1.65 10.74 13.01
C PRO A 232 3.06 10.53 12.40
N PRO A 233 3.21 10.57 11.07
CA PRO A 233 4.52 10.42 10.45
C PRO A 233 5.40 11.65 10.69
N THR A 234 6.70 11.43 10.73
CA THR A 234 7.72 12.50 10.74
C THR A 234 7.71 13.25 9.41
N GLN A 235 8.26 14.47 9.41
CA GLN A 235 8.39 15.24 8.16
C GLN A 235 9.22 14.51 7.10
N ALA A 236 10.27 13.79 7.52
CA ALA A 236 11.12 13.03 6.61
C ALA A 236 10.39 11.84 5.96
N GLU A 237 9.55 11.12 6.71
CA GLU A 237 8.67 10.07 6.18
C GLU A 237 7.63 10.65 5.21
N VAL A 238 7.03 11.78 5.56
CA VAL A 238 6.10 12.50 4.68
C VAL A 238 6.75 12.87 3.34
N GLN A 239 7.98 13.40 3.37
CA GLN A 239 8.72 13.74 2.14
C GLN A 239 9.04 12.49 1.31
N LEU A 240 9.41 11.38 1.96
CA LEU A 240 9.68 10.11 1.26
C LEU A 240 8.43 9.61 0.51
N VAL A 241 7.28 9.60 1.18
CA VAL A 241 6.01 9.17 0.58
C VAL A 241 5.60 10.11 -0.54
N LEU A 242 5.73 11.42 -0.34
CA LEU A 242 5.41 12.42 -1.35
C LEU A 242 6.24 12.24 -2.63
N GLU A 243 7.55 12.07 -2.53
CA GLU A 243 8.41 11.89 -3.70
C GLU A 243 8.09 10.59 -4.44
N THR A 244 7.71 9.54 -3.71
CA THR A 244 7.23 8.28 -4.30
C THR A 244 5.95 8.49 -5.10
N VAL A 245 4.95 9.14 -4.49
CA VAL A 245 3.68 9.48 -5.16
C VAL A 245 3.92 10.36 -6.39
N LEU A 246 4.74 11.41 -6.26
CA LEU A 246 5.02 12.33 -7.35
C LEU A 246 5.75 11.70 -8.53
N THR A 247 6.49 10.62 -8.31
CA THR A 247 7.15 9.87 -9.39
C THR A 247 6.12 9.29 -10.36
N ILE A 248 5.04 8.70 -9.83
CA ILE A 248 3.97 8.06 -10.60
C ILE A 248 2.77 8.98 -10.87
N ALA A 249 2.67 10.11 -10.15
CA ALA A 249 1.52 10.99 -10.21
C ALA A 249 1.28 11.58 -11.61
N GLU A 250 0.01 11.54 -11.99
CA GLU A 250 -0.62 12.45 -12.95
C GLU A 250 -1.41 13.48 -12.11
N PRO A 251 -0.98 14.75 -12.02
CA PRO A 251 -1.56 15.72 -11.08
C PRO A 251 -3.07 15.91 -11.18
N ARG A 252 -3.64 15.75 -12.38
CA ARG A 252 -5.08 15.84 -12.64
C ARG A 252 -5.91 14.72 -12.03
N LEU A 253 -5.28 13.60 -11.64
CA LEU A 253 -5.91 12.49 -10.92
C LEU A 253 -5.80 12.61 -9.38
N ILE A 254 -5.05 13.61 -8.91
CA ILE A 254 -5.04 14.02 -7.51
C ILE A 254 -6.01 15.18 -7.37
N LYS A 255 -6.93 15.12 -6.42
CA LYS A 255 -7.94 16.17 -6.23
C LYS A 255 -8.21 16.37 -4.75
N LEU A 256 -8.51 17.61 -4.36
CA LEU A 256 -9.13 17.89 -3.06
C LEU A 256 -10.59 18.29 -3.29
N ILE A 257 -11.47 17.73 -2.48
CA ILE A 257 -12.85 18.19 -2.38
C ILE A 257 -12.86 19.30 -1.35
N MET A 258 -13.30 20.47 -1.78
CA MET A 258 -13.31 21.69 -1.00
C MET A 258 -14.75 22.02 -0.63
N LYS A 259 -14.94 22.53 0.58
CA LYS A 259 -16.16 23.22 1.00
C LYS A 259 -15.74 24.63 1.41
N GLU A 260 -16.14 25.62 0.63
CA GLU A 260 -15.65 27.00 0.77
C GLU A 260 -14.10 27.03 0.75
N ALA A 261 -13.43 27.48 1.80
CA ALA A 261 -11.96 27.50 1.87
C ALA A 261 -11.35 26.22 2.46
N GLU A 262 -12.15 25.29 2.97
CA GLU A 262 -11.70 24.12 3.72
C GLU A 262 -11.59 22.88 2.82
N ALA A 263 -10.47 22.15 2.91
CA ALA A 263 -10.34 20.84 2.28
C ALA A 263 -11.05 19.80 3.15
N VAL A 264 -12.10 19.18 2.60
CA VAL A 264 -12.99 18.26 3.31
C VAL A 264 -12.92 16.82 2.79
N GLY A 265 -12.24 16.60 1.67
CA GLY A 265 -12.04 15.27 1.09
C GLY A 265 -10.96 15.26 0.03
N PHE A 266 -10.64 14.08 -0.47
CA PHE A 266 -9.58 13.88 -1.44
C PHE A 266 -9.86 12.71 -2.37
N ILE A 267 -9.25 12.80 -3.55
CA ILE A 267 -9.10 11.71 -4.51
C ILE A 267 -7.59 11.58 -4.76
N LEU A 268 -7.06 10.39 -4.52
CA LEU A 268 -5.70 10.00 -4.85
C LEU A 268 -5.77 8.81 -5.79
N ALA A 269 -5.73 9.11 -7.08
CA ALA A 269 -5.63 8.12 -8.14
C ALA A 269 -4.33 8.33 -8.95
N TYR A 270 -3.81 7.25 -9.53
CA TYR A 270 -2.65 7.30 -10.39
C TYR A 270 -2.71 6.23 -11.48
N PRO A 271 -2.06 6.45 -12.64
CA PRO A 271 -2.01 5.45 -13.70
C PRO A 271 -1.26 4.20 -13.22
N ASP A 272 -1.78 3.01 -13.53
CA ASP A 272 -1.11 1.77 -13.17
C ASP A 272 0.10 1.54 -14.10
N ILE A 273 1.29 1.46 -13.52
CA ILE A 273 2.54 1.17 -14.24
C ILE A 273 3.06 -0.26 -13.97
N SER A 274 2.24 -1.15 -13.41
CA SER A 274 2.64 -2.49 -12.99
C SER A 274 3.20 -3.32 -14.17
N ALA A 275 2.60 -3.18 -15.36
CA ALA A 275 3.11 -3.83 -16.57
C ALA A 275 4.52 -3.37 -16.95
N ALA A 276 4.88 -2.11 -16.67
CA ALA A 276 6.23 -1.62 -16.87
C ALA A 276 7.21 -2.18 -15.86
N LEU A 277 6.81 -2.28 -14.60
CA LEU A 277 7.61 -2.89 -13.55
C LEU A 277 7.95 -4.34 -13.89
N GLN A 278 6.96 -5.10 -14.38
CA GLN A 278 7.15 -6.47 -14.88
C GLN A 278 8.18 -6.53 -16.01
N ARG A 279 8.01 -5.71 -17.05
CA ARG A 279 8.96 -5.64 -18.19
C ARG A 279 10.38 -5.28 -17.79
N MET A 280 10.54 -4.32 -16.86
CA MET A 280 11.87 -3.88 -16.42
C MET A 280 12.46 -4.75 -15.30
N ASN A 281 11.71 -5.73 -14.79
CA ASN A 281 12.09 -6.57 -13.66
C ASN A 281 12.61 -5.75 -12.45
N GLY A 282 11.92 -4.64 -12.14
CA GLY A 282 12.26 -3.69 -11.08
C GLY A 282 13.55 -2.88 -11.27
N ARG A 283 14.17 -2.89 -12.46
CA ARG A 283 15.41 -2.15 -12.77
C ARG A 283 15.11 -0.87 -13.55
N LEU A 284 15.41 0.29 -12.99
CA LEU A 284 15.26 1.57 -13.70
C LEU A 284 16.38 1.83 -14.71
N TRP A 285 17.61 1.43 -14.41
CA TRP A 285 18.79 1.73 -15.21
C TRP A 285 19.30 0.52 -16.00
N PRO A 286 19.86 0.72 -17.22
CA PRO A 286 20.02 2.02 -17.88
C PRO A 286 18.72 2.55 -18.55
N PHE A 287 17.76 1.68 -18.91
CA PHE A 287 16.62 2.07 -19.76
C PHE A 287 15.23 1.70 -19.23
N GLY A 288 15.11 1.09 -18.05
CA GLY A 288 13.82 0.68 -17.50
C GLY A 288 12.87 1.85 -17.18
N TRP A 289 13.41 3.03 -16.87
CA TRP A 289 12.62 4.26 -16.70
C TRP A 289 11.79 4.60 -17.95
N LEU A 290 12.27 4.24 -19.15
CA LEU A 290 11.54 4.46 -20.40
C LEU A 290 10.26 3.62 -20.46
N HIS A 291 10.28 2.40 -19.90
CA HIS A 291 9.08 1.58 -19.78
C HIS A 291 8.04 2.25 -18.89
N ALA A 292 8.43 2.82 -17.75
CA ALA A 292 7.50 3.51 -16.84
C ALA A 292 6.91 4.78 -17.48
N LEU A 293 7.74 5.60 -18.14
CA LEU A 293 7.27 6.83 -18.79
C LEU A 293 6.29 6.54 -19.94
N ARG A 294 6.57 5.51 -20.75
CA ARG A 294 5.67 5.05 -21.81
C ARG A 294 4.37 4.50 -21.21
N GLU A 295 4.46 3.69 -20.17
CA GLU A 295 3.30 3.06 -19.53
C GLU A 295 2.33 4.08 -18.94
N ARG A 296 2.86 5.09 -18.25
CA ARG A 296 2.08 6.16 -17.63
C ARG A 296 1.12 6.84 -18.61
N ARG A 297 1.43 6.83 -19.91
CA ARG A 297 0.61 7.45 -20.97
C ARG A 297 -0.32 6.48 -21.70
N ARG A 298 -0.03 5.17 -21.68
CA ARG A 298 -0.74 4.16 -22.50
C ARG A 298 -1.54 3.14 -21.71
N THR A 299 -1.32 3.07 -20.39
CA THR A 299 -2.04 2.12 -19.54
C THR A 299 -3.54 2.40 -19.61
N SER A 300 -4.34 1.34 -19.76
CA SER A 300 -5.79 1.41 -19.64
C SER A 300 -6.27 1.21 -18.20
N TRP A 301 -5.33 1.07 -17.25
CA TRP A 301 -5.60 0.83 -15.83
C TRP A 301 -5.31 2.08 -14.98
N VAL A 302 -6.18 2.36 -14.02
CA VAL A 302 -5.98 3.39 -12.99
C VAL A 302 -6.18 2.77 -11.60
N ASN A 303 -5.27 3.05 -10.67
CA ASN A 303 -5.42 2.65 -9.27
C ASN A 303 -5.97 3.85 -8.47
N VAL A 304 -7.09 3.65 -7.79
CA VAL A 304 -7.67 4.59 -6.84
C VAL A 304 -7.21 4.15 -5.45
N ASN A 305 -6.09 4.72 -5.00
CA ASN A 305 -5.45 4.37 -3.74
C ASN A 305 -6.14 5.00 -2.53
N GLY A 306 -6.71 6.18 -2.70
CA GLY A 306 -7.39 6.88 -1.63
C GLY A 306 -8.56 7.70 -2.14
N LEU A 307 -9.71 7.53 -1.49
CA LEU A 307 -10.92 8.25 -1.78
C LEU A 307 -11.66 8.47 -0.47
N GLY A 308 -11.93 9.72 -0.10
CA GLY A 308 -12.62 9.93 1.17
C GLY A 308 -13.03 11.36 1.44
N LEU A 309 -14.02 11.47 2.33
CA LEU A 309 -14.49 12.71 2.94
C LEU A 309 -14.38 12.60 4.46
N LEU A 310 -14.16 13.74 5.09
CA LEU A 310 -14.29 13.88 6.53
C LEU A 310 -15.69 13.45 6.99
N PRO A 311 -15.82 12.78 8.15
CA PRO A 311 -17.10 12.24 8.64
C PRO A 311 -18.27 13.24 8.57
N GLU A 312 -18.04 14.49 8.97
CA GLU A 312 -19.00 15.60 8.99
C GLU A 312 -19.49 16.04 7.60
N HIS A 313 -18.84 15.59 6.52
CA HIS A 313 -19.18 15.90 5.13
C HIS A 313 -19.58 14.66 4.31
N ARG A 314 -19.75 13.51 4.97
CA ARG A 314 -20.25 12.26 4.35
C ARG A 314 -21.76 12.29 4.13
N GLY A 315 -22.25 11.36 3.31
CA GLY A 315 -23.66 11.24 2.93
C GLY A 315 -23.91 11.72 1.49
N LEU A 316 -25.17 11.66 1.06
CA LEU A 316 -25.54 11.78 -0.37
C LEU A 316 -24.94 13.00 -1.08
N GLY A 317 -24.79 14.14 -0.41
CA GLY A 317 -24.30 15.35 -1.05
C GLY A 317 -22.81 15.33 -1.37
N GLY A 318 -21.95 15.25 -0.34
CA GLY A 318 -20.49 15.22 -0.50
C GLY A 318 -20.03 14.00 -1.29
N ASN A 319 -20.56 12.82 -0.97
CA ASN A 319 -20.23 11.58 -1.68
C ASN A 319 -20.60 11.67 -3.17
N ALA A 320 -21.73 12.28 -3.52
CA ALA A 320 -22.09 12.45 -4.93
C ALA A 320 -21.09 13.36 -5.68
N VAL A 321 -20.63 14.45 -5.06
CA VAL A 321 -19.60 15.32 -5.65
C VAL A 321 -18.31 14.54 -5.88
N LEU A 322 -17.87 13.79 -4.87
CA LEU A 322 -16.67 12.96 -4.89
C LEU A 322 -16.72 11.88 -5.99
N TYR A 323 -17.80 11.09 -6.05
CA TYR A 323 -17.94 10.00 -7.02
C TYR A 323 -18.11 10.52 -8.45
N THR A 324 -18.89 11.60 -8.64
CA THR A 324 -19.03 12.22 -9.96
C THR A 324 -17.67 12.72 -10.46
N GLU A 325 -16.89 13.37 -9.59
CA GLU A 325 -15.56 13.86 -9.96
C GLU A 325 -14.56 12.74 -10.29
N LEU A 326 -14.67 11.59 -9.60
CA LEU A 326 -13.89 10.40 -9.91
C LEU A 326 -14.28 9.82 -11.27
N ALA A 327 -15.58 9.64 -11.52
CA ALA A 327 -16.11 9.12 -12.79
C ALA A 327 -15.71 10.03 -13.97
N ASP A 328 -15.90 11.34 -13.84
CA ASP A 328 -15.49 12.32 -14.85
C ASP A 328 -13.99 12.20 -15.17
N SER A 329 -13.16 11.98 -14.14
CA SER A 329 -11.73 11.73 -14.32
C SER A 329 -11.41 10.44 -15.06
N ILE A 330 -12.10 9.35 -14.72
CA ILE A 330 -11.90 8.04 -15.37
C ILE A 330 -12.26 8.14 -16.85
N HIS A 331 -13.42 8.76 -17.17
CA HIS A 331 -13.90 8.94 -18.53
C HIS A 331 -13.02 9.89 -19.34
N ALA A 332 -12.62 11.04 -18.77
CA ALA A 332 -11.78 12.02 -19.47
C ALA A 332 -10.40 11.48 -19.86
N PHE A 333 -9.86 10.53 -19.10
CA PHE A 333 -8.59 9.87 -19.40
C PHE A 333 -8.74 8.59 -20.24
N GLY A 334 -9.97 8.10 -20.44
CA GLY A 334 -10.23 6.90 -21.22
C GLY A 334 -9.70 5.62 -20.57
N TYR A 335 -9.67 5.54 -19.23
CA TYR A 335 -9.30 4.29 -18.55
C TYR A 335 -10.39 3.23 -18.77
N GLU A 336 -9.98 1.99 -19.02
CA GLU A 336 -10.89 0.85 -19.22
C GLU A 336 -11.12 0.08 -17.92
N HIS A 337 -10.14 0.14 -17.01
CA HIS A 337 -10.12 -0.64 -15.78
C HIS A 337 -9.74 0.24 -14.59
N VAL A 338 -10.53 0.14 -13.52
CA VAL A 338 -10.29 0.87 -12.28
C VAL A 338 -10.11 -0.12 -11.14
N ASP A 339 -9.01 0.04 -10.41
CA ASP A 339 -8.67 -0.76 -9.24
C ASP A 339 -8.81 0.12 -7.99
N VAL A 340 -9.84 -0.09 -7.18
CA VAL A 340 -10.00 0.54 -5.87
C VAL A 340 -9.15 -0.24 -4.89
N VAL A 341 -8.15 0.39 -4.28
CA VAL A 341 -7.08 -0.32 -3.60
C VAL A 341 -7.32 -0.40 -2.10
N GLN A 342 -7.28 -1.61 -1.55
CA GLN A 342 -7.14 -1.93 -0.13
C GLN A 342 -8.02 -1.12 0.84
N VAL A 343 -9.34 -1.23 0.69
CA VAL A 343 -10.29 -0.73 1.68
C VAL A 343 -10.34 -1.70 2.86
N ALA A 344 -10.02 -1.20 4.06
CA ALA A 344 -10.05 -1.99 5.29
C ALA A 344 -11.47 -2.50 5.60
N GLU A 345 -11.63 -3.76 5.97
CA GLU A 345 -12.92 -4.44 6.17
C GLU A 345 -13.85 -3.73 7.19
N HIS A 346 -13.27 -3.01 8.16
CA HIS A 346 -14.03 -2.27 9.16
C HIS A 346 -14.65 -0.95 8.62
N ASN A 347 -14.29 -0.53 7.41
CA ASN A 347 -14.85 0.68 6.78
C ASN A 347 -16.17 0.38 6.06
N VAL A 348 -17.16 -0.13 6.82
CA VAL A 348 -18.46 -0.62 6.32
C VAL A 348 -19.19 0.41 5.44
N ASN A 349 -19.13 1.69 5.82
CA ASN A 349 -19.73 2.77 5.04
C ASN A 349 -19.11 2.88 3.63
N SER A 350 -17.78 2.74 3.53
CA SER A 350 -17.10 2.78 2.24
C SER A 350 -17.46 1.59 1.36
N PHE A 351 -17.68 0.40 1.94
CA PHE A 351 -18.13 -0.77 1.17
C PHE A 351 -19.49 -0.52 0.53
N ALA A 352 -20.49 -0.16 1.34
CA ALA A 352 -21.84 0.09 0.86
C ALA A 352 -21.89 1.21 -0.19
N ASP A 353 -21.16 2.31 0.04
CA ASP A 353 -21.09 3.41 -0.91
C ASP A 353 -20.44 2.97 -2.24
N MET A 354 -19.32 2.23 -2.19
CA MET A 354 -18.60 1.78 -3.38
C MET A 354 -19.37 0.72 -4.18
N GLU A 355 -20.05 -0.20 -3.51
CA GLU A 355 -20.95 -1.16 -4.15
C GLU A 355 -22.12 -0.46 -4.85
N SER A 356 -22.66 0.60 -4.25
CA SER A 356 -23.75 1.39 -4.83
C SER A 356 -23.36 2.11 -6.14
N ILE A 357 -22.06 2.34 -6.35
CA ILE A 357 -21.49 2.91 -7.58
C ILE A 357 -20.85 1.83 -8.48
N GLY A 358 -21.17 0.55 -8.24
CA GLY A 358 -20.83 -0.55 -9.14
C GLY A 358 -19.47 -1.21 -8.91
N VAL A 359 -18.75 -0.89 -7.82
CA VAL A 359 -17.48 -1.55 -7.48
C VAL A 359 -17.76 -3.01 -7.09
N ARG A 360 -16.94 -3.93 -7.64
CA ARG A 360 -16.99 -5.37 -7.34
C ARG A 360 -15.73 -5.78 -6.60
N TRP A 361 -15.85 -6.23 -5.35
CA TRP A 361 -14.71 -6.72 -4.56
C TRP A 361 -14.23 -8.07 -5.09
N TYR A 362 -12.94 -8.17 -5.39
CA TYR A 362 -12.38 -9.28 -6.16
C TYR A 362 -10.98 -9.71 -5.73
N LYS A 363 -10.34 -8.96 -4.84
CA LYS A 363 -9.08 -9.35 -4.18
C LYS A 363 -9.20 -9.10 -2.69
N ARG A 364 -8.65 -10.00 -1.89
CA ARG A 364 -8.57 -9.85 -0.43
C ARG A 364 -7.14 -10.04 0.04
N HIS A 365 -6.71 -9.10 0.85
CA HIS A 365 -5.41 -9.11 1.52
C HIS A 365 -5.62 -9.17 3.03
N ARG A 366 -4.72 -9.83 3.75
CA ARG A 366 -4.83 -10.07 5.19
C ARG A 366 -3.60 -9.63 5.94
N HIS A 367 -3.84 -9.01 7.09
CA HIS A 367 -2.89 -8.85 8.19
C HIS A 367 -3.23 -9.86 9.29
N TYR A 368 -2.19 -10.23 10.03
CA TYR A 368 -2.23 -11.21 11.10
C TYR A 368 -1.59 -10.64 12.34
N ARG A 369 -1.93 -11.24 13.47
CA ARG A 369 -1.33 -10.92 14.76
C ARG A 369 -1.09 -12.18 15.58
N ARG A 370 -0.13 -12.10 16.51
CA ARG A 370 0.13 -13.15 17.50
C ARG A 370 0.75 -12.53 18.75
N ALA A 371 0.33 -12.99 19.93
CA ALA A 371 1.01 -12.66 21.19
C ALA A 371 2.37 -13.37 21.28
N VAL A 372 3.34 -12.71 21.92
CA VAL A 372 4.74 -13.19 22.04
C VAL A 372 4.96 -14.02 23.30
#